data_AF-A0A397BPC1-F1
#
_entry.id   AF-A0A397BPC1-F1
#
_cell.length_a   1.000
_cell.length_b   1.000
_cell.length_c   1.000
_cell.angle_alpha   90.00
_cell.angle_beta   90.00
_cell.angle_gamma   90.00
#
_symmetry.space_group_name_H-M   'P 1'
#
loop_
_entity.id
_entity.type
_entity.pdbx_description
1 polymer ?
#
loop_
_entity_poly.entity_id
_entity_poly.type
_entity_poly.pdbx_seq_one_letter_code
_entity_poly.pdbx_strand_id
1 'polypeptide(L)'
;MAYTLVVGNKNYSTWPLRAWVLLKELNVPFEEYVAPLNDLSPGKNLRDPWINITPTRKFPLLIVSSNGATALTGDRLIVWDSLAIAETVYESYPAV
;
A
#
# COMPACT_ATOMS: atom_id res chain seq x y z
N MET A 1 -14.19 5.25 1.62
CA MET A 1 -12.89 5.08 0.95
C MET A 1 -12.42 3.67 1.19
N ALA A 2 -11.83 3.01 0.19
CA ALA A 2 -11.22 1.69 0.36
C ALA A 2 -9.70 1.85 0.32
N TYR A 3 -9.01 1.22 1.28
CA TYR A 3 -7.55 1.25 1.36
C TYR A 3 -6.95 -0.07 0.90
N THR A 4 -5.92 0.03 0.06
CA THR A 4 -5.06 -1.08 -0.28
C THR A 4 -3.62 -0.70 0.03
N LEU A 5 -2.97 -1.43 0.93
CA LEU A 5 -1.56 -1.23 1.27
C LEU A 5 -0.73 -2.31 0.59
N VAL A 6 0.19 -1.88 -0.28
CA VAL A 6 1.16 -2.76 -0.93
C VAL A 6 2.51 -2.63 -0.24
N VAL A 7 3.06 -3.75 0.23
CA VAL A 7 4.37 -3.81 0.89
C VAL A 7 5.32 -4.72 0.12
N GLY A 8 6.56 -4.28 -0.06
CA GLY A 8 7.56 -5.07 -0.78
C GLY A 8 8.12 -6.24 0.03
N ASN A 9 8.28 -6.07 1.34
CA ASN A 9 8.76 -7.07 2.28
C ASN A 9 8.42 -6.58 3.70
N LYS A 10 8.18 -7.48 4.65
CA LYS A 10 7.96 -7.16 6.08
C LYS A 10 9.15 -7.49 6.99
N ASN A 11 10.18 -8.18 6.49
CA ASN A 11 11.26 -8.77 7.28
C ASN A 11 12.62 -8.10 7.07
N TYR A 12 12.78 -7.24 6.07
CA TYR A 12 14.10 -6.73 5.64
C TYR A 12 14.23 -5.20 5.69
N SER A 13 13.12 -4.47 5.83
CA SER A 13 13.11 -3.01 5.96
C SER A 13 11.97 -2.58 6.87
N THR A 14 12.25 -1.67 7.79
CA THR A 14 11.25 -1.11 8.71
C THR A 14 10.37 -0.05 8.06
N TRP A 15 10.82 0.54 6.94
CA TRP A 15 10.11 1.65 6.31
C TRP A 15 8.71 1.26 5.79
N PRO A 16 8.52 0.15 5.05
CA PRO A 16 7.18 -0.34 4.70
C PRO A 16 6.38 -0.84 5.91
N LEU A 17 7.08 -1.33 6.93
CA LEU A 17 6.47 -1.89 8.13
C LEU A 17 5.78 -0.81 8.98
N ARG A 18 6.30 0.43 9.01
CA ARG A 18 5.71 1.54 9.77
C ARG A 18 4.24 1.77 9.41
N ALA A 19 3.95 1.92 8.11
CA ALA A 19 2.58 2.09 7.64
C ALA A 19 1.71 0.85 7.95
N TRP A 20 2.26 -0.35 7.75
CA TRP A 20 1.51 -1.59 8.01
C TRP A 20 1.14 -1.78 9.48
N VAL A 21 2.11 -1.59 10.40
CA VAL A 21 1.89 -1.71 11.86
C VAL A 21 0.86 -0.70 12.31
N LEU A 22 0.98 0.56 11.88
CA LEU A 22 0.02 1.62 12.21
C LEU A 22 -1.42 1.21 11.86
N LEU A 23 -1.65 0.78 10.61
CA LEU A 23 -2.99 0.37 10.16
C LEU A 23 -3.50 -0.87 10.91
N LYS A 24 -2.62 -1.84 11.20
CA LYS A 24 -3.00 -3.06 11.93
C LYS A 24 -3.33 -2.79 13.39
N GLU A 25 -2.45 -2.10 14.12
CA GLU A 25 -2.61 -1.84 15.56
C GLU A 25 -3.82 -0.95 15.83
N LEU A 26 -4.11 0.00 14.94
CA LEU A 26 -5.28 0.88 15.05
C LEU A 26 -6.55 0.31 14.42
N ASN A 27 -6.52 -0.95 13.97
CA ASN A 27 -7.65 -1.65 13.36
C ASN A 27 -8.29 -0.89 12.18
N VAL A 28 -7.48 -0.16 11.41
CA VAL A 28 -7.94 0.48 10.18
C VAL A 28 -8.24 -0.62 9.16
N PRO A 29 -9.43 -0.69 8.55
CA PRO A 29 -9.72 -1.66 7.50
C PRO A 29 -8.91 -1.39 6.23
N PHE A 30 -8.12 -2.36 5.78
CA PHE A 30 -7.40 -2.29 4.50
C PHE A 30 -7.17 -3.67 3.89
N GLU A 31 -7.09 -3.71 2.56
CA GLU A 31 -6.57 -4.87 1.83
C GLU A 31 -5.05 -4.84 1.80
N GLU A 32 -4.42 -5.97 2.07
CA GLU A 32 -2.98 -6.10 2.11
C GLU A 32 -2.48 -6.90 0.91
N TYR A 33 -1.49 -6.35 0.19
CA TYR A 33 -0.77 -7.08 -0.86
C TYR A 33 0.74 -7.06 -0.61
N VAL A 34 1.38 -8.20 -0.82
CA VAL A 34 2.83 -8.33 -0.73
C VAL A 34 3.41 -8.42 -2.15
N ALA A 35 4.33 -7.52 -2.46
CA ALA A 35 4.99 -7.37 -3.76
C ALA A 35 6.50 -7.64 -3.65
N PRO A 36 6.91 -8.91 -3.47
CA PRO A 36 8.29 -9.28 -3.16
C PRO A 36 9.27 -8.79 -4.23
N LEU A 37 10.51 -8.46 -3.84
CA LEU A 37 11.56 -8.10 -4.79
C LEU A 37 12.00 -9.31 -5.62
N ASN A 38 12.15 -10.46 -4.96
CA ASN A 38 12.48 -11.74 -5.58
C ASN A 38 11.25 -12.65 -5.49
N ASP A 39 10.34 -12.50 -6.43
CA ASP A 39 9.24 -13.44 -6.62
C ASP A 39 9.76 -14.68 -7.35
N LEU A 40 9.61 -15.85 -6.72
CA LEU A 40 10.03 -17.13 -7.30
C LEU A 40 8.90 -17.81 -8.10
N SER A 41 7.76 -17.14 -8.25
CA SER A 41 6.62 -17.64 -9.02
C SER A 41 6.96 -17.70 -10.52
N PRO A 42 6.94 -18.89 -11.15
CA PRO A 42 7.27 -19.01 -12.57
C PRO A 42 6.31 -18.20 -13.46
N GLY A 43 6.87 -17.39 -14.36
CA GLY A 43 6.11 -16.65 -15.38
C GLY A 43 5.23 -15.50 -14.86
N LYS A 44 5.29 -15.17 -13.57
CA LYS A 44 4.53 -14.07 -12.97
C LYS A 44 5.43 -13.24 -12.06
N ASN A 45 5.41 -11.93 -12.27
CA ASN A 45 6.03 -10.97 -11.35
C ASN A 45 4.92 -10.27 -10.57
N LEU A 46 4.76 -10.63 -9.29
CA LEU A 46 3.77 -10.02 -8.41
C LEU A 46 4.02 -8.53 -8.13
N ARG A 47 5.21 -8.01 -8.41
CA ARG A 47 5.61 -6.62 -8.16
C ARG A 47 5.24 -5.67 -9.30
N ASP A 48 5.32 -6.14 -10.54
CA ASP A 48 5.14 -5.32 -11.74
C ASP A 48 3.83 -4.53 -11.79
N PRO A 49 2.66 -5.11 -11.47
CA PRO A 49 1.40 -4.37 -11.47
C PRO A 49 1.41 -3.13 -10.56
N TRP A 50 2.13 -3.20 -9.43
CA TRP A 50 2.14 -2.15 -8.42
C TRP A 50 3.20 -1.09 -8.67
N ILE A 51 4.37 -1.46 -9.20
CA ILE A 51 5.40 -0.47 -9.52
C ILE A 51 5.11 0.25 -10.83
N ASN A 52 4.31 -0.32 -11.73
CA ASN A 52 3.96 0.32 -13.00
C ASN A 52 2.88 1.41 -12.86
N ILE A 53 2.14 1.43 -11.74
CA ILE A 53 1.13 2.47 -11.46
C ILE A 53 1.71 3.72 -10.77
N THR A 54 2.98 3.70 -10.34
CA THR A 54 3.63 4.82 -9.66
C THR A 54 5.03 5.10 -10.21
N PRO A 55 5.36 6.35 -10.55
CA PRO A 55 6.69 6.69 -11.08
C PRO A 55 7.82 6.45 -10.07
N THR A 56 7.52 6.46 -8.77
CA THR A 56 8.54 6.27 -7.73
C THR A 56 9.00 4.81 -7.62
N ARG A 57 8.17 3.84 -8.05
CA ARG A 57 8.45 2.39 -8.00
C ARG A 57 8.90 1.90 -6.61
N LYS A 58 8.44 2.58 -5.56
CA LYS A 58 8.80 2.33 -4.15
C LYS A 58 7.61 1.80 -3.37
N PHE A 59 7.92 1.06 -2.30
CA PHE A 59 6.99 0.65 -1.26
C PHE A 59 7.42 1.27 0.08
N PRO A 60 6.50 1.52 1.03
CA PRO A 60 5.07 1.19 1.00
C PRO A 60 4.27 2.05 0.00
N LEU A 61 3.19 1.49 -0.53
CA LEU A 61 2.26 2.18 -1.43
C LEU A 61 0.83 2.04 -0.86
N LEU A 62 0.22 3.15 -0.47
CA LEU A 62 -1.20 3.19 -0.14
C LEU A 62 -1.98 3.60 -1.39
N ILE A 63 -2.99 2.82 -1.74
CA ILE A 63 -3.97 3.15 -2.77
C ILE A 63 -5.29 3.43 -2.06
N VAL A 64 -5.82 4.63 -2.29
CA VAL A 64 -7.12 5.07 -1.78
C VAL A 64 -8.09 5.12 -2.96
N SER A 65 -9.03 4.20 -2.98
CA SER A 65 -10.05 4.11 -4.04
C SER A 65 -11.38 4.72 -3.57
N SER A 66 -12.04 5.46 -4.47
CA SER A 66 -13.39 6.01 -4.27
C SER A 66 -14.47 5.06 -4.80
N ASN A 67 -15.72 5.26 -4.40
CA ASN A 67 -16.87 4.37 -4.58
C ASN A 67 -16.87 3.54 -5.90
N GLY A 68 -16.62 2.24 -5.79
CA GLY A 68 -16.69 1.28 -6.91
C GLY A 68 -15.38 1.08 -7.70
N ALA A 69 -14.34 1.89 -7.46
CA ALA A 69 -13.01 1.69 -8.03
C ALA A 69 -12.24 0.58 -7.29
N THR A 70 -11.35 -0.12 -7.99
CA THR A 70 -10.45 -1.13 -7.40
C THR A 70 -9.07 -0.52 -7.15
N ALA A 71 -8.15 -1.27 -6.55
CA ALA A 71 -6.76 -0.82 -6.42
C ALA A 71 -6.09 -0.56 -7.79
N LEU A 72 -6.47 -1.32 -8.82
CA LEU A 72 -5.84 -1.28 -10.14
C LEU A 72 -6.67 -0.56 -11.22
N THR A 73 -7.93 -0.23 -10.98
CA THR A 73 -8.83 0.38 -11.96
C THR A 73 -9.70 1.48 -11.35
N GLY A 74 -10.05 2.49 -12.16
CA GLY A 74 -10.89 3.62 -11.74
C GLY A 74 -10.12 4.74 -11.05
N ASP A 75 -10.86 5.68 -10.47
CA ASP A 75 -10.30 6.84 -9.78
C ASP A 75 -9.68 6.43 -8.44
N ARG A 76 -8.42 6.81 -8.26
CA ARG A 76 -7.63 6.47 -7.07
C ARG A 76 -6.61 7.56 -6.76
N LEU A 77 -6.34 7.71 -5.47
CA LEU A 77 -5.16 8.41 -4.98
C LEU A 77 -4.09 7.38 -4.65
N ILE A 78 -2.86 7.64 -5.08
CA ILE A 78 -1.70 6.80 -4.79
C ILE A 78 -0.75 7.61 -3.90
N VAL A 79 -0.50 7.11 -2.69
CA VAL A 79 0.38 7.75 -1.70
C VAL A 79 1.56 6.84 -1.42
N TRP A 80 2.75 7.42 -1.43
CA TRP A 80 4.00 6.77 -1.06
C TRP A 80 4.61 7.49 0.14
N ASP A 81 5.59 6.86 0.78
CA ASP A 81 6.20 7.27 2.07
C ASP A 81 5.31 7.00 3.30
N SER A 82 5.91 6.44 4.35
CA SER A 82 5.18 6.03 5.54
C SER A 82 4.52 7.19 6.31
N LEU A 83 5.12 8.38 6.31
CA LEU A 83 4.56 9.55 7.01
C LEU A 83 3.38 10.12 6.23
N ALA A 84 3.53 10.30 4.92
CA ALA A 84 2.43 10.78 4.07
C ALA A 84 1.24 9.81 4.08
N ILE A 85 1.51 8.49 4.14
CA ILE A 85 0.47 7.47 4.34
C ILE A 85 -0.26 7.67 5.66
N ALA A 86 0.45 7.92 6.77
CA ALA A 86 -0.16 8.17 8.07
C ALA A 86 -1.05 9.42 8.03
N GLU A 87 -0.55 10.54 7.50
CA GLU A 87 -1.32 11.79 7.36
C GLU A 87 -2.57 11.61 6.50
N THR A 88 -2.44 10.88 5.38
CA THR A 88 -3.59 10.58 4.49
C THR A 88 -4.66 9.77 5.22
N VAL A 89 -4.26 8.80 6.04
CA VAL A 89 -5.19 7.93 6.77
C VAL A 89 -5.82 8.70 7.94
N TYR A 90 -5.08 9.60 8.59
CA TYR A 90 -5.59 10.46 9.67
C TYR A 90 -6.83 11.27 9.26
N GLU A 91 -6.91 11.71 8.00
CA GLU A 91 -8.08 12.44 7.48
C GLU A 91 -9.40 11.65 7.63
N SER A 92 -9.35 10.32 7.59
CA SER A 92 -10.52 9.44 7.76
C SER A 92 -10.53 8.70 9.12
N TYR A 93 -9.37 8.56 9.76
CA TYR A 93 -9.18 7.83 11.02
C TYR A 93 -8.34 8.69 11.99
N PRO A 94 -8.96 9.63 12.72
CA PRO A 94 -8.24 10.61 13.55
C PRO A 94 -7.43 10.04 14.75
N ALA A 95 -7.39 8.73 14.93
CA ALA A 95 -6.58 8.06 15.95
C ALA A 95 -5.19 7.64 15.44
N VAL A 96 -4.95 7.83 14.13
CA VAL A 96 -3.68 7.56 13.42
C VAL A 96 -2.68 8.67 13.64
#